data_AF-A0A0Q7VLR7-F1
#
_entry.id   AF-A0A0Q7VLR7-F1
#
_cell.length_a   1.000
_cell.length_b   1.000
_cell.length_c   1.000
_cell.angle_alpha   90.00
_cell.angle_beta   90.00
_cell.angle_gamma   90.00
#
_symmetry.space_group_name_H-M   'P 1'
#
loop_
_entity.id
_entity.type
_entity.pdbx_description
1 polymer ?
#
loop_
_entity_poly.entity_id
_entity_poly.type
_entity_poly.pdbx_seq_one_letter_code
_entity_poly.pdbx_strand_id
1 'polypeptide(L)'
;MYKTYNLYGVHKMSIAHTHRDTFNISSKESSRSARTMTALTTYSATEARNKFADIFNEAHYGKPVVIDRNGKKVAVVSMELLERLAELEACIDSKDAQTALEEFRQSGGRSMKDLEAELGID
;
A
#
# COMPACT_ATOMS: atom_id res chain seq x y z
N MET A 1 -34.50 13.06 2.53
CA MET A 1 -34.10 13.68 3.81
C MET A 1 -34.45 12.72 4.93
N TYR A 2 -33.47 11.96 5.47
CA TYR A 2 -33.64 11.28 6.76
C TYR A 2 -32.33 11.30 7.54
N LYS A 3 -32.40 11.97 8.69
CA LYS A 3 -31.54 12.02 9.87
C LYS A 3 -32.54 11.59 10.99
N THR A 4 -32.31 10.68 11.92
CA THR A 4 -31.24 10.48 12.89
C THR A 4 -31.48 9.21 13.73
N TYR A 5 -30.38 8.59 14.19
CA TYR A 5 -30.04 7.87 15.43
C TYR A 5 -31.10 7.28 16.41
N ASN A 6 -30.83 6.04 16.88
CA ASN A 6 -31.02 5.57 18.27
C ASN A 6 -30.11 4.34 18.51
N LEU A 7 -29.08 4.40 19.36
CA LEU A 7 -29.05 4.30 20.83
C LEU A 7 -29.48 2.94 21.40
N TYR A 8 -28.49 2.29 22.02
CA TYR A 8 -28.49 1.21 23.00
C TYR A 8 -29.84 0.86 23.67
N GLY A 9 -30.19 -0.43 23.63
CA GLY A 9 -31.26 -1.03 24.43
C GLY A 9 -30.92 -2.47 24.81
N VAL A 10 -30.60 -2.68 26.09
CA VAL A 10 -30.31 -3.97 26.73
C VAL A 10 -31.63 -4.55 27.27
N HIS A 11 -32.01 -5.78 26.90
CA HIS A 11 -33.01 -6.56 27.65
C HIS A 11 -32.68 -8.06 27.64
N LYS A 12 -32.71 -8.65 28.85
CA LYS A 12 -32.34 -10.03 29.20
C LYS A 12 -33.47 -11.02 28.87
N MET A 13 -33.13 -12.25 28.48
CA MET A 13 -33.92 -13.42 28.84
C MET A 13 -33.07 -14.70 28.99
N SER A 14 -33.30 -15.38 30.12
CA SER A 14 -32.85 -16.71 30.58
C SER A 14 -33.29 -17.81 29.59
N ILE A 15 -32.70 -19.02 29.41
CA ILE A 15 -32.30 -20.10 30.34
C ILE A 15 -31.53 -21.19 29.52
N ALA A 16 -30.79 -22.04 30.24
CA ALA A 16 -30.42 -23.45 29.96
C ALA A 16 -28.97 -23.77 29.48
N HIS A 17 -28.32 -24.57 30.33
CA HIS A 17 -27.00 -25.19 30.26
C HIS A 17 -26.67 -25.90 28.95
N THR A 18 -25.47 -25.68 28.40
CA THR A 18 -24.57 -26.75 27.91
C THR A 18 -23.15 -26.17 27.76
N HIS A 19 -22.15 -26.83 28.33
CA HIS A 19 -20.72 -26.54 28.14
C HIS A 19 -20.36 -26.44 26.65
N ARG A 20 -19.86 -25.27 26.21
CA ARG A 20 -18.99 -25.17 25.03
C ARG A 20 -17.97 -24.07 25.23
N ASP A 21 -16.76 -24.42 24.83
CA ASP A 21 -15.53 -23.66 24.94
C ASP A 21 -15.68 -22.20 24.48
N THR A 22 -15.14 -21.30 25.29
CA THR A 22 -14.93 -19.90 24.96
C THR A 22 -14.00 -19.82 23.74
N PHE A 23 -14.57 -19.78 22.54
CA PHE A 23 -13.83 -19.43 21.34
C PHE A 23 -13.76 -17.91 21.25
N ASN A 24 -12.61 -17.36 21.62
CA ASN A 24 -12.27 -15.94 21.58
C ASN A 24 -12.42 -15.39 20.15
N ILE A 25 -13.52 -14.70 19.86
CA ILE A 25 -13.72 -13.96 18.60
C ILE A 25 -13.05 -12.59 18.76
N SER A 26 -11.73 -12.56 18.62
CA SER A 26 -10.95 -11.32 18.53
C SER A 26 -9.70 -11.55 17.69
N SER A 27 -9.90 -11.86 16.40
CA SER A 27 -8.80 -11.94 15.42
C SER A 27 -9.24 -11.98 13.95
N LYS A 28 -10.54 -11.85 13.64
CA LYS A 28 -11.02 -12.05 12.26
C LYS A 28 -11.08 -10.80 11.37
N GLU A 29 -10.74 -9.61 11.86
CA GLU A 29 -10.75 -8.38 11.04
C GLU A 29 -9.36 -7.96 10.50
N SER A 30 -8.26 -8.50 11.05
CA SER A 30 -6.89 -8.04 10.69
C SER A 30 -6.30 -8.73 9.44
N SER A 31 -6.90 -9.83 8.97
CA SER A 31 -6.33 -10.66 7.90
C SER A 31 -6.84 -10.34 6.49
N ARG A 32 -7.71 -9.34 6.31
CA ARG A 32 -8.34 -9.06 5.01
C ARG A 32 -7.52 -8.16 4.07
N SER A 33 -6.36 -7.68 4.51
CA SER A 33 -5.44 -6.85 3.69
C SER A 33 -4.01 -7.41 3.62
N ALA A 34 -3.83 -8.72 3.77
CA ALA A 34 -2.63 -9.41 3.31
C ALA A 34 -2.82 -9.77 1.82
N ARG A 35 -2.99 -8.75 0.97
CA ARG A 35 -3.02 -8.90 -0.48
C ARG A 35 -1.75 -9.65 -0.88
N THR A 36 -1.92 -10.85 -1.43
CA THR A 36 -0.90 -11.82 -1.84
C THR A 36 0.46 -11.17 -2.07
N MET A 37 1.31 -11.13 -1.03
CA MET A 37 2.71 -10.75 -1.20
C MET A 37 3.35 -11.90 -1.96
N THR A 38 3.34 -11.78 -3.27
CA THR A 38 4.05 -12.71 -4.14
C THR A 38 5.51 -12.53 -3.80
N ALA A 39 6.12 -13.52 -3.14
CA ALA A 39 7.55 -13.52 -2.89
C ALA A 39 8.27 -13.39 -4.25
N LEU A 40 9.02 -12.32 -4.44
CA LEU A 40 9.82 -12.12 -5.65
C LEU A 40 11.01 -13.08 -5.62
N THR A 41 11.28 -13.73 -6.75
CA THR A 41 12.48 -14.55 -6.92
C THR A 41 13.71 -13.68 -6.66
N THR A 42 14.61 -14.15 -5.80
CA THR A 42 15.84 -13.42 -5.45
C THR A 42 17.06 -14.27 -5.78
N TYR A 43 18.02 -13.69 -6.49
CA TYR A 43 19.32 -14.29 -6.80
C TYR A 43 20.43 -13.49 -6.14
N SER A 44 21.50 -14.16 -5.73
CA SER A 44 22.75 -13.47 -5.43
C SER A 44 23.38 -12.90 -6.71
N ALA A 45 24.20 -11.87 -6.61
CA ALA A 45 24.94 -11.33 -7.76
C ALA A 45 25.86 -12.37 -8.45
N THR A 46 26.30 -13.40 -7.73
CA THR A 46 27.07 -14.50 -8.33
C THR A 46 26.19 -15.43 -9.15
N GLU A 47 25.02 -15.81 -8.64
CA GLU A 47 24.05 -16.61 -9.41
C GLU A 47 23.54 -15.85 -10.62
N ALA A 48 23.28 -14.55 -10.47
CA ALA A 48 22.78 -13.72 -11.55
C ALA A 48 23.76 -13.62 -12.74
N ARG A 49 25.07 -13.59 -12.47
CA ARG A 49 26.09 -13.65 -13.53
C ARG A 49 26.06 -14.97 -14.30
N ASN A 50 25.81 -16.08 -13.60
CA ASN A 50 25.81 -17.41 -14.21
C ASN A 50 24.49 -17.72 -14.94
N LYS A 51 23.38 -17.10 -14.51
CA LYS A 51 22.01 -17.36 -14.99
C LYS A 51 21.39 -16.14 -15.68
N PHE A 52 22.21 -15.28 -16.27
CA PHE A 52 21.76 -13.99 -16.80
C PHE A 52 20.63 -14.15 -17.84
N ALA A 53 20.76 -15.09 -18.78
CA ALA A 53 19.75 -15.31 -19.81
C ALA A 53 18.39 -15.75 -19.22
N ASP A 54 18.40 -16.62 -18.21
CA ASP A 54 17.18 -17.10 -17.55
C ASP A 54 16.49 -15.95 -16.80
N ILE A 55 17.27 -15.15 -16.05
CA ILE A 55 16.76 -13.98 -15.32
C ILE A 55 16.20 -12.93 -16.29
N PHE A 56 16.88 -12.69 -17.41
CA PHE A 56 16.39 -11.77 -18.44
C PHE A 56 15.04 -12.23 -18.99
N ASN A 57 14.91 -13.51 -19.33
CA ASN A 57 13.67 -14.07 -19.84
C ASN A 57 12.55 -14.05 -18.79
N GLU A 58 12.86 -14.38 -17.53
CA GLU A 58 11.91 -14.31 -16.40
C GLU A 58 11.42 -12.88 -16.17
N ALA A 59 12.31 -11.88 -16.22
CA ALA A 59 11.93 -10.49 -16.06
C ALA A 59 11.15 -9.95 -17.28
N HIS A 60 11.46 -10.41 -18.49
CA HIS A 60 10.80 -9.95 -19.72
C HIS A 60 9.38 -10.50 -19.88
N TYR A 61 9.19 -11.81 -19.65
CA TYR A 61 7.89 -12.48 -19.85
C TYR A 61 7.12 -12.75 -18.55
N GLY A 62 7.82 -12.72 -17.41
CA GLY A 62 7.30 -13.15 -16.13
C GLY A 62 7.17 -11.99 -15.14
N LYS A 63 7.79 -12.15 -13.97
CA LYS A 63 7.69 -11.21 -12.85
C LYS A 63 9.03 -10.53 -12.61
N PRO A 64 9.04 -9.37 -11.95
CA PRO A 64 10.28 -8.77 -11.45
C PRO A 64 11.12 -9.77 -10.68
N VAL A 65 12.43 -9.72 -10.91
CA VAL A 65 13.42 -10.54 -10.21
C VAL A 65 14.32 -9.63 -9.39
N VAL A 66 14.71 -10.06 -8.18
CA VAL A 66 15.63 -9.30 -7.33
C VAL A 66 17.04 -9.90 -7.43
N ILE A 67 18.05 -9.04 -7.56
CA ILE A 67 19.45 -9.41 -7.39
C ILE A 67 19.95 -8.76 -6.10
N ASP A 68 20.50 -9.56 -5.18
CA ASP A 68 21.11 -9.09 -3.94
C ASP A 68 22.64 -9.22 -4.00
N ARG A 69 23.33 -8.16 -3.58
CA ARG A 69 24.77 -8.17 -3.31
C ARG A 69 25.04 -7.53 -1.95
N ASN A 70 25.40 -8.35 -0.98
CA ASN A 70 25.78 -7.92 0.37
C ASN A 70 24.70 -7.00 1.01
N GLY A 71 23.42 -7.36 0.84
CA GLY A 71 22.28 -6.61 1.36
C GLY A 71 21.84 -5.44 0.48
N LYS A 72 22.57 -5.12 -0.60
CA LYS A 72 22.14 -4.16 -1.62
C LYS A 72 21.31 -4.88 -2.67
N LYS A 73 20.04 -4.49 -2.80
CA LYS A 73 19.08 -5.13 -3.70
C LYS A 73 18.83 -4.26 -4.93
N VAL A 74 18.79 -4.89 -6.10
CA VAL A 74 18.33 -4.28 -7.35
C VAL A 74 17.25 -5.15 -7.97
N ALA A 75 16.33 -4.55 -8.71
CA ALA A 75 15.30 -5.28 -9.43
C ALA A 75 15.64 -5.34 -10.92
N VAL A 76 15.40 -6.48 -11.55
CA VAL A 76 15.34 -6.65 -12.99
C VAL A 76 13.87 -6.71 -13.37
N VAL A 77 13.44 -5.78 -14.23
CA VAL A 77 12.06 -5.62 -14.67
C VAL A 77 12.04 -5.48 -16.19
N SER A 78 10.93 -5.87 -16.83
CA SER A 78 10.73 -5.54 -18.24
C SER A 78 10.61 -4.02 -18.42
N MET A 79 11.03 -3.52 -19.60
CA MET A 79 10.85 -2.12 -19.95
C MET A 79 9.38 -1.72 -19.96
N GLU A 80 8.51 -2.59 -20.49
CA GLU A 80 7.07 -2.37 -20.48
C GLU A 80 6.54 -2.15 -19.06
N LEU A 81 6.92 -2.99 -18.09
CA LEU A 81 6.47 -2.82 -16.71
C LEU A 81 6.96 -1.51 -16.10
N LEU A 82 8.22 -1.14 -16.37
CA LEU A 82 8.79 0.12 -15.88
C LEU A 82 8.04 1.33 -16.44
N GLU A 83 7.75 1.33 -17.75
CA GLU A 83 7.00 2.39 -18.42
C GLU A 83 5.58 2.50 -17.86
N ARG A 84 4.90 1.37 -17.66
CA ARG A 84 3.55 1.34 -17.06
C ARG A 84 3.51 1.89 -15.65
N LEU A 85 4.53 1.62 -14.83
CA LEU A 85 4.63 2.18 -13.48
C LEU A 85 4.80 3.70 -13.52
N ALA A 86 5.65 4.21 -14.42
CA ALA A 86 5.85 5.64 -14.60
C ALA A 86 4.58 6.35 -15.12
N GLU A 87 3.86 5.75 -16.07
CA GLU A 87 2.57 6.27 -16.56
C GLU A 87 1.54 6.37 -15.43
N LEU A 88 1.48 5.35 -14.56
CA LEU A 88 0.55 5.32 -13.44
C LEU A 88 0.89 6.40 -12.39
N GLU A 89 2.18 6.56 -12.06
CA GLU A 89 2.66 7.60 -11.15
C GLU A 89 2.31 8.99 -11.69
N ALA A 90 2.61 9.26 -12.96
CA ALA A 90 2.29 10.53 -13.60
C ALA A 90 0.78 10.86 -13.58
N CYS A 91 -0.08 9.83 -13.72
CA CYS A 91 -1.52 9.99 -13.63
C CYS A 91 -1.96 10.39 -12.21
N ILE A 92 -1.39 9.75 -11.18
CA ILE A 92 -1.68 10.05 -9.78
C ILE A 92 -1.21 11.48 -9.44
N ASP A 93 0.03 11.82 -9.78
CA ASP A 93 0.58 13.15 -9.54
C ASP A 93 -0.22 14.25 -10.24
N SER A 94 -0.63 14.01 -11.49
CA SER A 94 -1.50 14.95 -12.21
C SER A 94 -2.84 15.14 -11.51
N LYS A 95 -3.42 14.08 -10.94
CA LYS A 95 -4.71 14.16 -10.24
C LYS A 95 -4.57 14.89 -8.90
N ASP A 96 -3.49 14.63 -8.17
CA ASP A 96 -3.21 15.28 -6.90
C ASP A 96 -2.93 16.78 -7.11
N ALA A 97 -2.18 17.14 -8.16
CA ALA A 97 -1.95 18.54 -8.54
C ALA A 97 -3.25 19.26 -8.93
N GLN A 98 -4.15 18.60 -9.67
CA GLN A 98 -5.46 19.16 -10.01
C GLN A 98 -6.31 19.39 -8.76
N THR A 99 -6.28 18.45 -7.82
CA THR A 99 -7.02 18.54 -6.55
C THR A 99 -6.49 19.70 -5.71
N ALA A 100 -5.17 19.79 -5.53
CA ALA A 100 -4.54 20.87 -4.79
C ALA A 100 -4.80 22.26 -5.41
N LEU A 101 -4.84 22.35 -6.75
CA LEU A 101 -5.18 23.59 -7.45
C LEU A 101 -6.64 23.99 -7.21
N GLU A 102 -7.56 23.03 -7.22
CA GLU A 102 -8.97 23.28 -6.96
C GLU A 102 -9.20 23.71 -5.50
N GLU A 103 -8.56 23.06 -4.54
CA GLU A 103 -8.58 23.47 -3.13
C GLU A 103 -8.05 24.89 -2.96
N PHE A 104 -6.90 25.21 -3.56
CA PHE A 104 -6.34 26.56 -3.53
C PHE A 104 -7.29 27.61 -4.11
N ARG A 105 -7.99 27.28 -5.20
CA ARG A 105 -8.98 28.19 -5.81
C ARG A 105 -10.19 28.44 -4.90
N GLN A 106 -10.58 27.45 -4.10
CA GLN A 106 -11.75 27.53 -3.23
C GLN A 106 -11.45 28.21 -1.88
N SER A 107 -10.35 27.86 -1.23
CA SER A 107 -10.02 28.30 0.13
C SER A 107 -8.79 29.20 0.22
N GLY A 108 -8.10 29.44 -0.90
CA GLY A 108 -6.82 30.13 -0.92
C GLY A 108 -5.66 29.23 -0.51
N GLY A 109 -4.45 29.78 -0.51
CA GLY A 109 -3.25 29.08 -0.04
C GLY A 109 -2.68 29.67 1.25
N ARG A 110 -1.58 29.08 1.71
CA ARG A 110 -0.82 29.59 2.87
C ARG A 110 0.33 30.46 2.39
N SER A 111 0.69 31.47 3.18
CA SER A 111 1.89 32.24 2.91
C SER A 111 3.14 31.45 3.31
N MET A 112 4.28 31.74 2.66
CA MET A 112 5.56 31.12 2.98
C MET A 112 5.96 31.40 4.44
N LYS A 113 5.71 32.63 4.91
CA LYS A 113 6.00 33.06 6.28
C LYS A 113 5.21 32.25 7.32
N ASP A 114 3.95 31.94 7.05
CA ASP A 114 3.13 31.13 7.97
C ASP A 114 3.62 29.68 8.01
N LEU A 115 4.07 29.14 6.87
CA LEU A 115 4.66 27.81 6.77
C LEU A 115 5.99 27.70 7.53
N GLU A 116 6.87 28.68 7.38
CA GLU A 116 8.18 28.78 8.06
C GLU A 116 8.00 28.82 9.58
N ALA A 117 7.08 29.66 10.06
CA ALA A 117 6.74 29.77 11.48
C ALA A 117 6.18 28.45 12.06
N GLU A 118 5.38 27.71 11.28
CA GLU A 118 4.84 26.41 11.70
C GLU A 118 5.93 25.32 11.75
N LEU A 119 6.84 25.30 10.77
CA LEU A 119 7.90 24.30 10.67
C LEU A 119 9.12 24.60 11.55
N GLY A 120 9.18 25.79 12.16
CA GLY A 120 10.30 26.22 13.00
C GLY A 120 11.59 26.48 12.20
N ILE A 121 11.44 26.96 10.97
CA ILE A 121 12.53 27.29 10.05
C ILE A 121 12.52 28.81 9.86
N ASP A 122 13.70 29.45 9.95
CA ASP A 122 13.90 30.90 9.77
C ASP A 122 14.79 31.15 8.54
#